data_AF-A0A7S0ADT2-F1
#
_entry.id   AF-A0A7S0ADT2-F1
#
_cell.length_a   1.000
_cell.length_b   1.000
_cell.length_c   1.000
_cell.angle_alpha   90.00
_cell.angle_beta   90.00
_cell.angle_gamma   90.00
#
_symmetry.space_group_name_H-M   'P 1'
#
loop_
_entity.id
_entity.type
_entity.pdbx_description
1 polymer ?
#
loop_
_entity_poly.entity_id
_entity_poly.type
_entity_poly.pdbx_seq_one_letter_code
_entity_poly.pdbx_strand_id
1 'polypeptide(L)'
;PDRAERLATRLRRWVQLRRKPKAERRVAVVLYGYPPGLGAAGTAALLNVPRSLHRLLSAMREEGYDVGDLPEDPEELLAGVRDADARADSGQAYRDTAEATLGAASVGVDKLGEWLPRQSQEAIEDKWGSGLRRSGIRTMGDQLLLGGRRCGNVWLAVQPPLGIPGDPMRLLFERDMTPHPQYVAFYKYLENDFGADVVVHFGMHGTAEWLPGRPLGNMASCWPDQLLGGLPNVYLYAANNPSESILAKRRGYGCLVSHNVPPYARAGLYRELQTLR
;
A
#
# COMPACT_ATOMS: atom_id res chain seq x y z
N PRO A 1 15.86 -9.45 -22.91
CA PRO A 1 15.60 -10.52 -21.89
C PRO A 1 14.69 -10.03 -20.76
N ASP A 2 15.07 -8.95 -20.06
CA ASP A 2 14.39 -8.43 -18.86
C ASP A 2 12.85 -8.27 -18.95
N ARG A 3 12.30 -7.61 -19.98
CA ARG A 3 10.83 -7.43 -20.09
C ARG A 3 10.06 -8.73 -20.29
N ALA A 4 10.63 -9.70 -21.00
CA ALA A 4 10.03 -11.01 -21.17
C ALA A 4 10.05 -11.81 -19.84
N GLU A 5 11.15 -11.71 -19.10
CA GLU A 5 11.28 -12.31 -17.77
C GLU A 5 10.31 -11.70 -16.75
N ARG A 6 10.12 -10.36 -16.78
CA ARG A 6 9.12 -9.68 -15.95
C ARG A 6 7.72 -10.21 -16.25
N LEU A 7 7.33 -10.30 -17.52
CA LEU A 7 6.03 -10.84 -17.92
C LEU A 7 5.87 -12.30 -17.46
N ALA A 8 6.86 -13.14 -17.72
CA ALA A 8 6.84 -14.55 -17.31
C ALA A 8 6.73 -14.70 -15.79
N THR A 9 7.44 -13.88 -15.02
CA THR A 9 7.37 -13.85 -13.55
C THR A 9 5.97 -13.50 -13.07
N ARG A 10 5.36 -12.46 -13.63
CA ARG A 10 3.99 -12.03 -13.27
C ARG A 10 2.97 -13.12 -13.60
N LEU A 11 3.05 -13.72 -14.79
CA LEU A 11 2.18 -14.84 -15.18
C LEU A 11 2.34 -16.03 -14.23
N ARG A 12 3.58 -16.39 -13.88
CA ARG A 12 3.85 -17.48 -12.94
C ARG A 12 3.22 -17.21 -11.57
N ARG A 13 3.33 -15.98 -11.05
CA ARG A 13 2.72 -15.58 -9.76
C ARG A 13 1.19 -15.68 -9.79
N TRP A 14 0.53 -15.27 -10.88
CA TRP A 14 -0.92 -15.47 -11.04
C TRP A 14 -1.32 -16.96 -11.06
N VAL A 15 -0.55 -17.79 -11.76
CA VAL A 15 -0.78 -19.25 -11.79
C VAL A 15 -0.55 -19.88 -10.41
N GLN A 16 0.50 -19.46 -9.70
CA GLN A 16 0.79 -19.90 -8.33
C GLN A 16 -0.35 -19.52 -7.38
N LEU A 17 -0.83 -18.28 -7.45
CA LEU A 17 -1.97 -17.82 -6.65
C LEU A 17 -3.21 -18.71 -6.87
N ARG A 18 -3.50 -19.08 -8.12
CA ARG A 18 -4.61 -19.99 -8.45
C ARG A 18 -4.42 -21.39 -7.85
N ARG A 19 -3.19 -21.92 -7.86
CA ARG A 19 -2.87 -23.29 -7.41
C ARG A 19 -2.75 -23.43 -5.90
N LYS A 20 -2.30 -22.37 -5.21
CA LYS A 20 -2.09 -22.39 -3.76
C LYS A 20 -3.42 -22.56 -3.02
N PRO A 21 -3.51 -23.46 -2.01
CA PRO A 21 -4.71 -23.60 -1.17
C PRO A 21 -5.07 -22.26 -0.51
N LYS A 22 -6.37 -21.93 -0.42
CA LYS A 22 -6.83 -20.63 0.10
C LYS A 22 -6.32 -20.33 1.52
N ALA A 23 -6.31 -21.35 2.38
CA ALA A 23 -5.83 -21.24 3.77
C ALA A 23 -4.35 -20.83 3.87
N GLU A 24 -3.53 -21.17 2.86
CA GLU A 24 -2.09 -20.86 2.83
C GLU A 24 -1.77 -19.55 2.09
N ARG A 25 -2.77 -18.90 1.47
CA ARG A 25 -2.55 -17.67 0.68
C ARG A 25 -2.26 -16.50 1.60
N ARG A 26 -1.11 -15.86 1.39
CA ARG A 26 -0.72 -14.62 2.06
C ARG A 26 -1.23 -13.43 1.27
N VAL A 27 -2.10 -12.63 1.88
CA VAL A 27 -2.75 -11.48 1.24
C VAL A 27 -2.28 -10.21 1.93
N ALA A 28 -1.69 -9.30 1.16
CA ALA A 28 -1.39 -7.96 1.67
C ALA A 28 -2.51 -7.01 1.26
N VAL A 29 -3.26 -6.48 2.22
CA VAL A 29 -4.24 -5.42 1.97
C VAL A 29 -3.59 -4.10 2.28
N VAL A 30 -3.37 -3.28 1.26
CA VAL A 30 -2.70 -1.97 1.38
C VAL A 30 -3.76 -0.89 1.56
N LEU A 31 -3.74 -0.24 2.72
CA LEU A 31 -4.58 0.89 3.10
C LEU A 31 -3.81 2.20 2.94
N TYR A 32 -4.54 3.29 2.74
CA TYR A 32 -3.97 4.62 2.51
C TYR A 32 -4.34 5.59 3.64
N GLY A 33 -3.40 6.45 4.01
CA GLY A 33 -3.67 7.62 4.86
C GLY A 33 -3.81 8.87 4.00
N TYR A 34 -5.02 9.10 3.45
CA TYR A 34 -5.30 10.28 2.63
C TYR A 34 -6.58 11.01 3.07
N PRO A 35 -6.56 12.36 3.22
CA PRO A 35 -5.48 13.30 2.87
C PRO A 35 -4.30 13.30 3.88
N PRO A 36 -3.07 13.63 3.47
CA PRO A 36 -1.91 13.69 4.38
C PRO A 36 -2.16 14.68 5.52
N GLY A 37 -1.96 14.26 6.77
CA GLY A 37 -2.13 15.10 7.96
C GLY A 37 -3.58 15.41 8.37
N LEU A 38 -4.58 15.00 7.57
CA LEU A 38 -6.02 15.23 7.84
C LEU A 38 -6.85 13.94 7.82
N GLY A 39 -6.45 12.94 7.02
CA GLY A 39 -7.09 11.65 6.90
C GLY A 39 -6.32 10.57 7.65
N ALA A 40 -7.02 9.84 8.53
CA ALA A 40 -6.45 8.69 9.21
C ALA A 40 -6.27 7.51 8.24
N ALA A 41 -5.35 6.59 8.52
CA ALA A 41 -5.20 5.37 7.73
C ALA A 41 -6.55 4.66 7.52
N GLY A 42 -6.79 4.21 6.29
CA GLY A 42 -8.03 3.57 5.87
C GLY A 42 -9.19 4.54 5.66
N THR A 43 -8.94 5.72 5.09
CA THR A 43 -10.00 6.58 4.53
C THR A 43 -9.94 6.57 3.02
N ALA A 44 -11.10 6.54 2.37
CA ALA A 44 -11.22 6.62 0.92
C ALA A 44 -12.48 7.39 0.55
N ALA A 45 -12.38 8.26 -0.46
CA ALA A 45 -13.58 8.90 -0.99
C ALA A 45 -14.53 7.83 -1.53
N LEU A 46 -15.83 8.00 -1.27
CA LEU A 46 -16.90 7.16 -1.82
C LEU A 46 -16.87 5.69 -1.38
N LEU A 47 -16.07 5.32 -0.37
CA LEU A 47 -16.00 3.97 0.18
C LEU A 47 -15.96 4.02 1.71
N ASN A 48 -16.87 3.29 2.37
CA ASN A 48 -16.77 3.05 3.81
C ASN A 48 -15.72 1.95 4.07
N VAL A 49 -14.47 2.36 4.21
CA VAL A 49 -13.34 1.43 4.35
C VAL A 49 -13.50 0.47 5.54
N PRO A 50 -13.83 0.89 6.77
CA PRO A 50 -13.99 -0.05 7.89
C PRO A 50 -14.97 -1.17 7.54
N ARG A 51 -16.20 -0.82 7.13
CA ARG A 51 -17.26 -1.80 6.83
C ARG A 51 -16.93 -2.66 5.61
N SER A 52 -16.39 -2.06 4.56
CA SER A 52 -16.04 -2.78 3.34
C SER A 52 -14.86 -3.74 3.56
N LEU A 53 -13.86 -3.34 4.35
CA LEU A 53 -12.72 -4.19 4.71
C LEU A 53 -13.17 -5.36 5.59
N HIS A 54 -13.96 -5.10 6.63
CA HIS A 54 -14.51 -6.15 7.48
C HIS A 54 -15.35 -7.17 6.68
N ARG A 55 -16.19 -6.68 5.74
CA ARG A 55 -16.95 -7.56 4.84
C ARG A 55 -16.05 -8.40 3.93
N LEU A 56 -14.98 -7.80 3.37
CA LEU A 56 -14.01 -8.53 2.58
C LEU A 56 -13.36 -9.65 3.39
N LEU A 57 -12.88 -9.35 4.61
CA LEU A 57 -12.21 -10.34 5.47
C LEU A 57 -13.17 -11.44 5.95
N SER A 58 -14.42 -11.09 6.24
CA SER A 58 -15.45 -12.06 6.60
C SER A 58 -15.75 -13.02 5.44
N ALA A 59 -15.92 -12.50 4.23
CA ALA A 59 -16.12 -13.33 3.04
C ALA A 59 -14.88 -14.19 2.74
N MET A 60 -13.67 -13.65 2.93
CA MET A 60 -12.44 -14.45 2.80
C MET A 60 -12.39 -15.60 3.81
N ARG A 61 -12.80 -15.37 5.07
CA ARG A 61 -12.89 -16.42 6.09
C ARG A 61 -13.87 -17.53 5.69
N GLU A 62 -15.06 -17.15 5.23
CA GLU A 62 -16.09 -18.09 4.74
C GLU A 62 -15.59 -18.91 3.55
N GLU A 63 -14.78 -18.31 2.68
CA GLU A 63 -14.15 -18.96 1.53
C GLU A 63 -12.95 -19.85 1.91
N GLY A 64 -12.53 -19.87 3.18
CA GLY A 64 -11.47 -20.73 3.70
C GLY A 64 -10.06 -20.10 3.68
N TYR A 65 -9.96 -18.77 3.66
CA TYR A 65 -8.69 -18.08 3.91
C TYR A 65 -8.43 -17.99 5.41
N ASP A 66 -7.15 -18.06 5.79
CA ASP A 66 -6.73 -17.76 7.17
C ASP A 66 -6.66 -16.24 7.36
N VAL A 67 -7.69 -15.70 8.01
CA VAL A 67 -7.76 -14.28 8.42
C VAL A 67 -7.52 -14.09 9.92
N GLY A 68 -7.08 -15.12 10.64
CA GLY A 68 -6.87 -15.08 12.08
C GLY A 68 -8.09 -14.62 12.87
N ASP A 69 -7.83 -13.92 13.98
CA ASP A 69 -8.87 -13.31 14.80
C ASP A 69 -9.32 -11.98 14.19
N LEU A 70 -10.60 -11.92 13.80
CA LEU A 70 -11.22 -10.77 13.16
C LEU A 70 -12.24 -10.17 14.14
N PRO A 71 -12.03 -8.92 14.62
CA PRO A 71 -12.99 -8.23 15.50
C PRO A 71 -14.37 -8.15 14.87
N GLU A 72 -15.42 -8.25 15.69
CA GLU A 72 -16.82 -8.15 15.23
C GLU A 72 -17.18 -6.73 14.77
N ASP A 73 -16.57 -5.71 15.40
CA ASP A 73 -16.79 -4.31 15.04
C ASP A 73 -15.80 -3.88 13.93
N PRO A 74 -16.31 -3.46 12.76
CA PRO A 74 -15.47 -2.90 11.70
C PRO A 74 -14.62 -1.69 12.14
N GLU A 75 -15.08 -0.88 13.09
CA GLU A 75 -14.33 0.27 13.58
C GLU A 75 -13.16 -0.17 14.48
N GLU A 76 -13.34 -1.22 15.29
CA GLU A 76 -12.27 -1.80 16.11
C GLU A 76 -11.14 -2.37 15.25
N LEU A 77 -11.49 -3.03 14.14
CA LEU A 77 -10.52 -3.50 13.16
C LEU A 77 -9.63 -2.34 12.66
N LEU A 78 -10.24 -1.24 12.23
CA LEU A 78 -9.49 -0.11 11.69
C LEU A 78 -8.73 0.65 12.77
N ALA A 79 -9.30 0.79 13.96
CA ALA A 79 -8.63 1.39 15.12
C ALA A 79 -7.34 0.63 15.46
N GLY A 80 -7.37 -0.70 15.47
CA GLY A 80 -6.16 -1.49 15.73
C GLY A 80 -5.12 -1.42 14.61
N VAL A 81 -5.52 -1.22 13.35
CA VAL A 81 -4.55 -0.94 12.28
C VAL A 81 -3.89 0.42 12.49
N ARG A 82 -4.65 1.45 12.87
CA ARG A 82 -4.12 2.79 13.15
C ARG A 82 -3.18 2.81 14.35
N ASP A 83 -3.52 2.08 15.41
CA ASP A 83 -2.67 1.93 16.58
C ASP A 83 -1.35 1.22 16.23
N ALA A 84 -1.42 0.10 15.49
CA ALA A 84 -0.22 -0.60 15.01
C ALA A 84 0.66 0.31 14.12
N ASP A 85 0.05 1.12 13.25
CA ASP A 85 0.77 2.08 12.41
C ASP A 85 1.47 3.19 13.24
N ALA A 86 0.78 3.74 14.24
CA ALA A 86 1.32 4.76 15.13
C ALA A 86 2.46 4.23 16.03
N ARG A 87 2.33 2.99 16.52
CA ARG A 87 3.40 2.31 17.29
C ARG A 87 4.61 1.99 16.41
N ALA A 88 4.39 1.66 15.15
CA ALA A 88 5.46 1.49 14.18
C ALA A 88 6.19 2.81 13.90
N ASP A 89 5.46 3.92 13.80
CA ASP A 89 6.01 5.26 13.59
C ASP A 89 6.89 5.73 14.75
N SER A 90 6.43 5.52 15.99
CA SER A 90 7.18 5.88 17.21
C SER A 90 8.35 4.92 17.53
N GLY A 91 8.46 3.81 16.78
CA GLY A 91 9.43 2.75 17.05
C GLY A 91 9.09 1.86 18.26
N GLN A 92 7.97 2.10 18.94
CA GLN A 92 7.52 1.30 20.09
C GLN A 92 7.23 -0.15 19.69
N ALA A 93 6.64 -0.37 18.51
CA ALA A 93 6.28 -1.70 18.02
C ALA A 93 7.48 -2.66 17.86
N TYR A 94 8.71 -2.12 17.83
CA TYR A 94 9.96 -2.89 17.64
C TYR A 94 10.76 -3.07 18.92
N ARG A 95 10.30 -2.48 20.02
CA ARG A 95 10.89 -2.66 21.36
C ARG A 95 10.12 -3.70 22.17
N ASP A 96 8.84 -3.90 21.86
CA ASP A 96 7.96 -4.87 22.51
C ASP A 96 7.83 -6.15 21.67
N THR A 97 8.14 -7.29 22.27
CA THR A 97 8.05 -8.62 21.64
C THR A 97 6.61 -9.04 21.33
N ALA A 98 5.62 -8.55 22.09
CA ALA A 98 4.21 -8.84 21.83
C ALA A 98 3.73 -8.13 20.55
N GLU A 99 4.16 -6.89 20.34
CA GLU A 99 3.84 -6.09 19.15
C GLU A 99 4.48 -6.62 17.87
N ALA A 100 5.72 -7.13 17.97
CA ALA A 100 6.35 -7.86 16.86
C ALA A 100 5.48 -9.05 16.39
N THR A 101 4.72 -9.65 17.31
CA THR A 101 3.78 -10.75 17.00
C THR A 101 2.48 -10.24 16.35
N LEU A 102 2.11 -8.97 16.56
CA LEU A 102 0.91 -8.34 15.98
C LEU A 102 1.10 -7.83 14.55
N GLY A 103 2.28 -8.02 13.96
CA GLY A 103 2.54 -7.72 12.54
C GLY A 103 3.41 -6.50 12.28
N ALA A 104 4.10 -5.97 13.29
CA ALA A 104 5.18 -5.00 13.08
C ALA A 104 6.29 -5.64 12.23
N ALA A 105 6.75 -4.92 11.21
CA ALA A 105 7.72 -5.43 10.26
C ALA A 105 8.80 -4.38 9.99
N SER A 106 10.06 -4.81 9.93
CA SER A 106 11.16 -3.91 9.58
C SER A 106 12.06 -4.55 8.54
N VAL A 107 12.72 -3.71 7.75
CA VAL A 107 13.68 -4.14 6.74
C VAL A 107 15.02 -3.49 7.06
N GLY A 108 16.04 -4.33 7.21
CA GLY A 108 17.42 -3.87 7.33
C GLY A 108 17.92 -3.26 6.03
N VAL A 109 18.69 -2.19 6.13
CA VAL A 109 19.23 -1.46 4.97
C VAL A 109 20.04 -2.37 4.03
N ASP A 110 20.88 -3.25 4.59
CA ASP A 110 21.69 -4.18 3.80
C ASP A 110 20.80 -5.13 2.98
N LYS A 111 19.74 -5.66 3.61
CA LYS A 111 18.75 -6.52 2.97
C LYS A 111 17.99 -5.81 1.86
N LEU A 112 17.63 -4.53 2.08
CA LEU A 112 17.01 -3.72 1.04
C LEU A 112 17.95 -3.52 -0.15
N GLY A 113 19.25 -3.34 0.11
CA GLY A 113 20.29 -3.24 -0.91
C GLY A 113 20.37 -4.50 -1.79
N GLU A 114 20.22 -5.69 -1.21
CA GLU A 114 20.20 -6.95 -1.99
C GLU A 114 19.00 -7.05 -2.94
N TRP A 115 17.87 -6.43 -2.60
CA TRP A 115 16.64 -6.49 -3.40
C TRP A 115 16.54 -5.43 -4.50
N LEU A 116 17.46 -4.47 -4.54
CA LEU A 116 17.43 -3.33 -5.45
C LEU A 116 18.62 -3.34 -6.40
N PRO A 117 18.41 -3.05 -7.70
CA PRO A 117 19.50 -2.81 -8.62
C PRO A 117 20.39 -1.67 -8.10
N ARG A 118 21.71 -1.80 -8.29
CA ARG A 118 22.69 -0.77 -7.87
C ARG A 118 22.33 0.63 -8.37
N GLN A 119 21.91 0.75 -9.63
CA GLN A 119 21.48 2.02 -10.22
C GLN A 119 20.32 2.67 -9.45
N SER A 120 19.38 1.88 -8.93
CA SER A 120 18.26 2.39 -8.15
C SER A 120 18.70 2.82 -6.75
N GLN A 121 19.68 2.14 -6.17
CA GLN A 121 20.28 2.54 -4.89
C GLN A 121 21.00 3.87 -5.05
N GLU A 122 21.82 4.03 -6.09
CA GLU A 122 22.52 5.27 -6.44
C GLU A 122 21.51 6.42 -6.69
N ALA A 123 20.44 6.17 -7.43
CA ALA A 123 19.40 7.19 -7.66
C ALA A 123 18.65 7.60 -6.38
N ILE A 124 18.47 6.67 -5.42
CA ILE A 124 17.91 6.99 -4.11
C ILE A 124 18.92 7.78 -3.29
N GLU A 125 20.19 7.39 -3.30
CA GLU A 125 21.27 8.09 -2.60
C GLU A 125 21.42 9.54 -3.09
N ASP A 126 21.43 9.76 -4.39
CA ASP A 126 21.52 11.09 -5.00
C ASP A 126 20.40 12.04 -4.54
N LYS A 127 19.22 11.49 -4.22
CA LYS A 127 18.04 12.27 -3.81
C LYS A 127 17.86 12.36 -2.30
N TRP A 128 18.24 11.33 -1.55
CA TRP A 128 17.98 11.23 -0.10
C TRP A 128 19.27 11.34 0.74
N GLY A 129 20.43 11.43 0.09
CA GLY A 129 21.75 11.79 0.64
C GLY A 129 22.45 10.71 1.46
N SER A 130 21.72 9.87 2.18
CA SER A 130 22.28 8.85 3.09
C SER A 130 22.11 7.42 2.58
N GLY A 131 22.03 7.27 1.26
CA GLY A 131 21.67 6.03 0.60
C GLY A 131 20.34 5.49 1.10
N LEU A 132 20.31 4.19 1.40
CA LEU A 132 19.13 3.51 1.92
C LEU A 132 18.93 3.71 3.44
N ARG A 133 19.90 4.32 4.15
CA ARG A 133 19.93 4.35 5.62
C ARG A 133 18.98 5.34 6.27
N ARG A 134 18.76 6.51 5.66
CA ARG A 134 17.84 7.51 6.21
C ARG A 134 16.90 8.00 5.13
N SER A 135 15.61 7.74 5.34
CA SER A 135 14.51 8.37 4.60
C SER A 135 14.00 9.63 5.30
N GLY A 136 14.37 9.86 6.57
CA GLY A 136 13.70 10.84 7.44
C GLY A 136 12.28 10.43 7.85
N ILE A 137 11.84 9.24 7.45
CA ILE A 137 10.49 8.71 7.68
C ILE A 137 10.63 7.29 8.24
N ARG A 138 10.24 7.08 9.50
CA ARG A 138 10.12 5.75 10.11
C ARG A 138 11.41 4.91 10.04
N THR A 139 12.51 5.46 10.54
CA THR A 139 13.83 4.79 10.58
C THR A 139 14.35 4.68 12.00
N MET A 140 14.83 3.50 12.41
CA MET A 140 15.47 3.27 13.70
C MET A 140 16.81 2.55 13.50
N GLY A 141 17.92 3.28 13.66
CA GLY A 141 19.24 2.76 13.26
C GLY A 141 19.25 2.40 11.77
N ASP A 142 19.70 1.20 11.44
CA ASP A 142 19.71 0.65 10.08
C ASP A 142 18.45 -0.15 9.73
N GLN A 143 17.33 0.12 10.42
CA GLN A 143 16.04 -0.53 10.17
C GLN A 143 15.00 0.47 9.65
N LEU A 144 14.33 0.08 8.57
CA LEU A 144 13.21 0.80 7.97
C LEU A 144 11.91 0.18 8.49
N LEU A 145 11.13 0.96 9.24
CA LEU A 145 9.97 0.48 9.98
C LEU A 145 8.70 0.52 9.12
N LEU A 146 7.91 -0.55 9.15
CA LEU A 146 6.70 -0.72 8.34
C LEU A 146 5.45 -0.81 9.23
N GLY A 147 4.41 -0.07 8.86
CA GLY A 147 3.16 -0.06 9.62
C GLY A 147 2.15 -1.06 9.07
N GLY A 148 1.53 -1.83 9.96
CA GLY A 148 0.44 -2.72 9.60
C GLY A 148 0.09 -3.68 10.72
N ARG A 149 -1.09 -4.31 10.61
CA ARG A 149 -1.59 -5.31 11.55
C ARG A 149 -1.76 -6.64 10.84
N ARG A 150 -1.35 -7.74 11.49
CA ARG A 150 -1.51 -9.08 10.95
C ARG A 150 -2.80 -9.74 11.46
N CYS A 151 -3.51 -10.38 10.56
CA CYS A 151 -4.75 -11.12 10.76
C CYS A 151 -4.58 -12.48 10.06
N GLY A 152 -3.99 -13.45 10.76
CA GLY A 152 -3.62 -14.75 10.17
C GLY A 152 -2.61 -14.61 9.02
N ASN A 153 -2.99 -15.06 7.83
CA ASN A 153 -2.22 -14.89 6.60
C ASN A 153 -2.53 -13.59 5.85
N VAL A 154 -3.39 -12.73 6.39
CA VAL A 154 -3.64 -11.38 5.88
C VAL A 154 -2.80 -10.36 6.63
N TRP A 155 -2.13 -9.46 5.90
CA TRP A 155 -1.49 -8.28 6.50
C TRP A 155 -2.19 -7.02 6.03
N LEU A 156 -2.79 -6.31 6.98
CA LEU A 156 -3.42 -5.01 6.79
C LEU A 156 -2.33 -3.95 6.90
N ALA A 157 -1.69 -3.68 5.77
CA ALA A 157 -0.52 -2.85 5.67
C ALA A 157 -0.92 -1.39 5.38
N VAL A 158 -0.24 -0.43 6.01
CA VAL A 158 -0.46 1.00 5.75
C VAL A 158 0.62 1.48 4.81
N GLN A 159 0.22 1.97 3.62
CA GLN A 159 1.14 2.53 2.66
C GLN A 159 1.86 3.73 3.28
N PRO A 160 3.21 3.79 3.21
CA PRO A 160 3.93 4.94 3.69
C PRO A 160 3.57 6.22 2.92
N PRO A 161 3.75 7.41 3.53
CA PRO A 161 3.59 8.67 2.80
C PRO A 161 4.56 8.72 1.61
N LEU A 162 4.23 9.48 0.56
CA LEU A 162 5.07 9.56 -0.63
C LEU A 162 6.39 10.32 -0.39
N GLY A 163 6.42 11.20 0.61
CA GLY A 163 7.55 12.05 0.94
C GLY A 163 7.41 12.68 2.33
N ILE A 164 8.38 13.50 2.70
CA ILE A 164 8.43 14.15 4.03
C ILE A 164 7.45 15.34 4.03
N PRO A 165 6.46 15.36 4.94
CA PRO A 165 5.60 16.53 5.11
C PRO A 165 6.40 17.77 5.51
N GLY A 166 6.11 18.92 4.91
CA GLY A 166 6.71 20.20 5.31
C GLY A 166 7.99 20.61 4.56
N ASP A 167 8.39 19.90 3.50
CA ASP A 167 9.45 20.34 2.58
C ASP A 167 8.86 20.83 1.24
N PRO A 168 8.32 22.06 1.18
CA PRO A 168 7.68 22.58 -0.03
C PRO A 168 8.68 22.83 -1.16
N MET A 169 9.95 23.11 -0.84
CA MET A 169 10.97 23.38 -1.85
C MET A 169 11.30 22.14 -2.65
N ARG A 170 11.40 20.99 -1.98
CA ARG A 170 11.58 19.71 -2.65
C ARG A 170 10.38 19.36 -3.53
N LEU A 171 9.15 19.53 -3.02
CA LEU A 171 7.93 19.31 -3.82
C LEU A 171 7.81 20.23 -5.04
N LEU A 172 8.28 21.47 -4.96
CA LEU A 172 8.13 22.47 -6.03
C LEU A 172 9.20 22.37 -7.13
N PHE A 173 10.42 21.95 -6.80
CA PHE A 173 11.56 22.03 -7.71
C PHE A 173 12.16 20.68 -8.12
N GLU A 174 11.77 19.58 -7.49
CA GLU A 174 12.34 18.26 -7.77
C GLU A 174 11.64 17.59 -8.96
N ARG A 175 12.27 17.66 -10.15
CA ARG A 175 11.71 17.09 -11.39
C ARG A 175 11.82 15.56 -11.50
N ASP A 176 12.84 14.99 -10.87
CA ASP A 176 13.18 13.57 -10.96
C ASP A 176 13.15 12.90 -9.58
N MET A 177 11.97 12.93 -8.94
CA MET A 177 11.80 12.36 -7.60
C MET A 177 12.02 10.84 -7.60
N THR A 178 12.57 10.32 -6.51
CA THR A 178 12.63 8.87 -6.24
C THR A 178 11.79 8.57 -4.99
N PRO A 179 11.19 7.38 -4.88
CA PRO A 179 10.62 6.96 -3.59
C PRO A 179 11.72 6.95 -2.53
N HIS A 180 11.40 7.39 -1.32
CA HIS A 180 12.34 7.31 -0.20
C HIS A 180 12.59 5.85 0.20
N PRO A 181 13.73 5.54 0.85
CA PRO A 181 14.12 4.17 1.21
C PRO A 181 13.01 3.37 1.92
N GLN A 182 12.31 3.97 2.88
CA GLN A 182 11.24 3.30 3.62
C GLN A 182 10.03 2.90 2.73
N TYR A 183 9.68 3.70 1.71
CA TYR A 183 8.63 3.36 0.75
C TYR A 183 9.03 2.17 -0.11
N VAL A 184 10.30 2.13 -0.51
CA VAL A 184 10.86 1.01 -1.26
C VAL A 184 10.91 -0.26 -0.40
N ALA A 185 11.33 -0.14 0.86
CA ALA A 185 11.32 -1.23 1.83
C ALA A 185 9.93 -1.83 2.00
N PHE A 186 8.89 -0.99 2.10
CA PHE A 186 7.50 -1.47 2.22
C PHE A 186 7.12 -2.42 1.10
N TYR A 187 7.29 -2.01 -0.16
CA TYR A 187 6.93 -2.85 -1.30
C TYR A 187 7.85 -4.06 -1.47
N LYS A 188 9.15 -3.92 -1.18
CA LYS A 188 10.08 -5.05 -1.23
C LYS A 188 9.86 -6.06 -0.12
N TYR A 189 9.43 -5.63 1.05
CA TYR A 189 8.99 -6.51 2.12
C TYR A 189 7.76 -7.32 1.70
N LEU A 190 6.77 -6.69 1.04
CA LEU A 190 5.60 -7.39 0.49
C LEU A 190 6.01 -8.50 -0.49
N GLU A 191 6.98 -8.22 -1.37
CA GLU A 191 7.43 -9.17 -2.40
C GLU A 191 8.29 -10.32 -1.83
N ASN A 192 9.21 -10.02 -0.92
CA ASN A 192 10.29 -10.93 -0.54
C ASN A 192 10.09 -11.59 0.85
N ASP A 193 9.74 -10.82 1.86
CA ASP A 193 9.73 -11.29 3.26
C ASP A 193 8.35 -11.72 3.74
N PHE A 194 7.38 -10.81 3.67
CA PHE A 194 5.99 -11.21 3.85
C PHE A 194 5.62 -12.26 2.80
N GLY A 195 6.15 -12.09 1.58
CA GLY A 195 5.98 -13.02 0.48
C GLY A 195 4.51 -13.11 0.08
N ALA A 196 3.88 -11.97 -0.15
CA ALA A 196 2.49 -11.88 -0.58
C ALA A 196 2.28 -12.71 -1.86
N ASP A 197 1.22 -13.52 -1.86
CA ASP A 197 0.74 -14.16 -3.08
C ASP A 197 -0.10 -13.18 -3.92
N VAL A 198 -0.70 -12.17 -3.27
CA VAL A 198 -1.45 -11.09 -3.90
C VAL A 198 -1.44 -9.84 -3.02
N VAL A 199 -1.37 -8.67 -3.67
CA VAL A 199 -1.59 -7.36 -3.04
C VAL A 199 -2.96 -6.85 -3.45
N VAL A 200 -3.75 -6.42 -2.46
CA VAL A 200 -5.05 -5.78 -2.64
C VAL A 200 -4.93 -4.33 -2.17
N HIS A 201 -4.88 -3.43 -3.12
CA HIS A 201 -4.93 -2.01 -2.86
C HIS A 201 -6.39 -1.59 -2.62
N PHE A 202 -6.64 -1.10 -1.41
CA PHE A 202 -7.98 -0.94 -0.87
C PHE A 202 -8.23 0.53 -0.50
N GLY A 203 -8.99 1.22 -1.34
CA GLY A 203 -9.29 2.64 -1.20
C GLY A 203 -9.25 3.36 -2.53
N MET A 204 -9.31 4.70 -2.51
CA MET A 204 -9.50 5.49 -3.74
C MET A 204 -8.32 5.39 -4.72
N HIS A 205 -7.07 5.43 -4.25
CA HIS A 205 -5.88 5.23 -5.07
C HIS A 205 -4.62 5.06 -4.22
N GLY A 206 -3.66 4.30 -4.74
CA GLY A 206 -2.31 4.26 -4.19
C GLY A 206 -1.45 5.37 -4.77
N THR A 207 -0.21 5.45 -4.30
CA THR A 207 0.77 6.39 -4.84
C THR A 207 1.88 5.70 -5.67
N ALA A 208 1.98 4.37 -5.64
CA ALA A 208 3.07 3.64 -6.28
C ALA A 208 3.02 3.71 -7.81
N GLU A 209 1.82 3.71 -8.38
CA GLU A 209 1.56 3.84 -9.81
C GLU A 209 1.87 5.24 -10.35
N TRP A 210 1.91 6.25 -9.48
CA TRP A 210 2.19 7.65 -9.80
C TRP A 210 3.68 8.00 -9.75
N LEU A 211 4.50 7.15 -9.13
CA LEU A 211 5.93 7.38 -9.03
C LEU A 211 6.62 7.44 -10.40
N PRO A 212 7.74 8.18 -10.54
CA PRO A 212 8.36 8.45 -11.84
C PRO A 212 8.70 7.21 -12.67
N GLY A 213 8.60 7.39 -13.99
CA GLY A 213 8.70 6.32 -14.98
C GLY A 213 7.86 6.61 -16.21
N ARG A 214 7.90 5.71 -17.19
CA ARG A 214 7.19 5.88 -18.47
C ARG A 214 5.66 5.94 -18.27
N PRO A 215 4.95 6.79 -19.04
CA PRO A 215 3.50 6.91 -18.95
C PRO A 215 2.75 5.61 -19.30
N LEU A 216 3.33 4.79 -20.18
CA LEU A 216 2.84 3.47 -20.56
C LEU A 216 4.05 2.60 -20.96
N GLY A 217 3.94 1.28 -20.77
CA GLY A 217 5.00 0.34 -21.15
C GLY A 217 6.19 0.44 -20.21
N ASN A 218 5.98 0.06 -18.95
CA ASN A 218 6.98 0.07 -17.90
C ASN A 218 8.28 -0.63 -18.32
N MET A 219 9.40 0.06 -18.07
CA MET A 219 10.75 -0.48 -18.17
C MET A 219 11.28 -0.87 -16.78
N ALA A 220 12.39 -1.59 -16.73
CA ALA A 220 13.06 -1.95 -15.47
C ALA A 220 13.40 -0.73 -14.60
N SER A 221 13.66 0.42 -15.24
CA SER A 221 13.94 1.68 -14.54
C SER A 221 12.70 2.38 -13.97
N CYS A 222 11.48 1.97 -14.34
CA CYS A 222 10.26 2.62 -13.86
C CYS A 222 9.98 2.20 -12.40
N TRP A 223 9.80 3.15 -11.49
CA TRP A 223 9.53 2.86 -10.08
C TRP A 223 8.31 1.94 -9.85
N PRO A 224 7.17 2.12 -10.55
CA PRO A 224 6.06 1.17 -10.43
C PRO A 224 6.45 -0.29 -10.76
N ASP A 225 7.35 -0.52 -11.73
CA ASP A 225 7.85 -1.86 -12.07
C ASP A 225 8.76 -2.41 -10.97
N GLN A 226 9.64 -1.57 -10.44
CA GLN A 226 10.60 -1.98 -9.41
C GLN A 226 9.89 -2.32 -8.10
N LEU A 227 8.87 -1.54 -7.72
CA LEU A 227 8.15 -1.72 -6.46
C LEU A 227 7.18 -2.89 -6.49
N LEU A 228 6.32 -2.97 -7.52
CA LEU A 228 5.28 -4.01 -7.59
C LEU A 228 5.80 -5.30 -8.22
N GLY A 229 6.86 -5.22 -9.02
CA GLY A 229 7.60 -6.37 -9.54
C GLY A 229 6.71 -7.45 -10.13
N GLY A 230 6.85 -8.67 -9.59
CA GLY A 230 6.09 -9.84 -9.98
C GLY A 230 4.70 -9.95 -9.37
N LEU A 231 4.35 -9.11 -8.39
CA LEU A 231 3.17 -9.30 -7.56
C LEU A 231 1.87 -9.19 -8.36
N PRO A 232 0.94 -10.16 -8.19
CA PRO A 232 -0.46 -9.99 -8.53
C PRO A 232 -1.01 -8.80 -7.74
N ASN A 233 -1.52 -7.81 -8.45
CA ASN A 233 -1.99 -6.56 -7.88
C ASN A 233 -3.47 -6.39 -8.22
N VAL A 234 -4.33 -6.42 -7.21
CA VAL A 234 -5.77 -6.19 -7.31
C VAL A 234 -6.07 -4.83 -6.72
N TYR A 235 -6.90 -4.05 -7.40
CA TYR A 235 -7.25 -2.71 -7.00
C TYR A 235 -8.78 -2.58 -6.92
N LEU A 236 -9.27 -2.11 -5.78
CA LEU A 236 -10.66 -1.65 -5.68
C LEU A 236 -10.73 -0.19 -6.13
N TYR A 237 -11.59 0.11 -7.10
CA TYR A 237 -11.75 1.48 -7.61
C TYR A 237 -13.23 1.85 -7.76
N ALA A 238 -13.56 3.12 -7.54
CA ALA A 238 -14.89 3.62 -7.83
C ALA A 238 -15.16 3.59 -9.34
N ALA A 239 -16.33 3.08 -9.75
CA ALA A 239 -16.70 2.96 -11.16
C ALA A 239 -16.71 4.31 -11.92
N ASN A 240 -16.92 5.42 -11.20
CA ASN A 240 -16.92 6.76 -11.76
C ASN A 240 -15.52 7.40 -11.88
N ASN A 241 -14.44 6.69 -11.54
CA ASN A 241 -13.06 7.18 -11.63
C ASN A 241 -12.21 6.38 -12.64
N PRO A 242 -12.56 6.38 -13.95
CA PRO A 242 -11.83 5.65 -14.97
C PRO A 242 -10.44 6.25 -15.27
N SER A 243 -10.28 7.58 -15.08
CA SER A 243 -9.05 8.30 -15.41
C SER A 243 -7.87 7.95 -14.50
N GLU A 244 -8.12 7.72 -13.20
CA GLU A 244 -7.06 7.31 -12.28
C GLU A 244 -6.89 5.79 -12.30
N SER A 245 -7.98 5.03 -12.35
CA SER A 245 -7.90 3.57 -12.35
C SER A 245 -7.13 3.02 -13.56
N ILE A 246 -7.17 3.69 -14.71
CA ILE A 246 -6.36 3.29 -15.86
C ILE A 246 -4.85 3.44 -15.61
N LEU A 247 -4.40 4.35 -14.74
CA LEU A 247 -3.00 4.46 -14.34
C LEU A 247 -2.58 3.27 -13.48
N ALA A 248 -3.40 2.89 -12.50
CA ALA A 248 -3.18 1.67 -11.71
C ALA A 248 -3.07 0.43 -12.62
N LYS A 249 -3.88 0.34 -13.68
CA LYS A 249 -3.78 -0.74 -14.67
C LYS A 249 -2.51 -0.66 -15.53
N ARG A 250 -2.18 0.52 -16.07
CA ARG A 250 -1.08 0.71 -17.04
C ARG A 250 0.31 0.73 -16.40
N ARG A 251 0.43 1.31 -15.20
CA ARG A 251 1.69 1.52 -14.47
C ARG A 251 1.82 0.61 -13.26
N GLY A 252 0.72 0.34 -12.54
CA GLY A 252 0.72 -0.56 -11.39
C GLY A 252 0.45 -2.04 -11.72
N TYR A 253 0.18 -2.34 -13.00
CA TYR A 253 -0.26 -3.66 -13.45
C TYR A 253 -1.50 -4.21 -12.70
N GLY A 254 -2.38 -3.29 -12.27
CA GLY A 254 -3.55 -3.60 -11.46
C GLY A 254 -4.65 -4.34 -12.24
N CYS A 255 -5.21 -5.37 -11.62
CA CYS A 255 -6.52 -5.92 -11.95
C CYS A 255 -7.58 -5.10 -11.22
N LEU A 256 -8.39 -4.34 -11.97
CA LEU A 256 -9.37 -3.42 -11.40
C LEU A 256 -10.67 -4.15 -11.08
N VAL A 257 -11.15 -4.03 -9.85
CA VAL A 257 -12.47 -4.46 -9.39
C VAL A 257 -13.25 -3.21 -9.02
N SER A 258 -14.25 -2.88 -9.82
CA SER A 258 -15.02 -1.65 -9.63
C SER A 258 -16.08 -1.81 -8.55
N HIS A 259 -16.26 -0.79 -7.71
CA HIS A 259 -17.41 -0.67 -6.81
C HIS A 259 -18.29 0.51 -7.24
N ASN A 260 -19.57 0.46 -6.89
CA ASN A 260 -20.48 1.55 -7.16
C ASN A 260 -20.17 2.75 -6.24
N VAL A 261 -20.53 3.94 -6.71
CA VAL A 261 -20.56 5.15 -5.87
C VAL A 261 -21.75 5.08 -4.91
N PRO A 262 -21.70 5.82 -3.78
CA PRO A 262 -22.85 5.95 -2.89
C PRO A 262 -24.10 6.37 -3.65
N PRO A 263 -25.29 5.87 -3.25
CA PRO A 263 -26.54 6.30 -3.87
C PRO A 263 -26.72 7.81 -3.70
N TYR A 264 -27.03 8.50 -4.80
CA TYR A 264 -27.27 9.93 -4.78
C TYR A 264 -28.66 10.25 -4.20
N ALA A 265 -28.75 11.34 -3.45
CA ALA A 265 -30.01 11.94 -3.02
C ALA A 265 -30.05 13.42 -3.42
N ARG A 266 -31.25 13.98 -3.58
CA ARG A 266 -31.39 15.44 -3.76
C ARG A 266 -30.98 16.13 -2.47
N ALA A 267 -30.13 17.16 -2.57
CA ALA A 267 -29.66 17.92 -1.41
C ALA A 267 -30.79 18.60 -0.60
N GLY A 268 -31.93 18.88 -1.26
CA GLY A 268 -33.03 19.62 -0.64
C GLY A 268 -32.65 21.07 -0.36
N LEU A 269 -33.52 21.77 0.38
CA LEU A 269 -33.21 23.09 0.96
C LEU A 269 -33.09 22.90 2.47
N TYR A 270 -32.20 23.65 3.09
CA TYR A 270 -31.99 23.61 4.53
C TYR A 270 -31.90 25.03 5.09
N ARG A 271 -32.32 25.20 6.35
CA ARG A 271 -32.27 26.46 7.11
C ARG A 271 -32.95 27.62 6.35
N GLU A 272 -32.25 28.75 6.17
CA GLU A 272 -32.78 29.98 5.58
C GLU A 272 -33.21 29.77 4.12
N LEU A 273 -32.59 28.84 3.39
CA LEU A 273 -33.00 28.50 2.03
C LEU A 273 -34.38 27.85 1.98
N GLN A 274 -34.80 27.16 3.04
CA GLN A 274 -36.13 26.57 3.12
C GLN A 274 -37.21 27.66 3.34
N THR A 275 -36.85 28.77 3.99
CA THR A 275 -37.77 29.90 4.23
C THR A 275 -37.94 30.83 3.03
N LEU A 276 -37.08 30.74 2.03
CA LEU A 276 -37.14 31.52 0.78
C LEU A 276 -37.96 30.84 -0.33
N ARG A 277 -38.62 29.72 -0.02
CA ARG A 277 -39.38 28.90 -0.97
C ARG A 277 -40.80 29.39 -1.18
#